data_AF-A0A7V0L317-F1
#
_entry.id   AF-A0A7V0L317-F1
#
_cell.length_a   1.000
_cell.length_b   1.000
_cell.length_c   1.000
_cell.angle_alpha   90.00
_cell.angle_beta   90.00
_cell.angle_gamma   90.00
#
_symmetry.space_group_name_H-M   'P 1'
#
loop_
_entity.id
_entity.type
_entity.pdbx_description
1 polymer ?
#
loop_
_entity_poly.entity_id
_entity_poly.type
_entity_poly.pdbx_seq_one_letter_code
_entity_poly.pdbx_strand_id
1 'polypeptide(L)'
;FRVQNDRVYSASASPKNPAVFLSVFKGDSLLYHTWTFLYFPDLHKVKKAKYQFTLLSFKPSYFTGLEVTRNPGADTILFGIGMMTLGIILSFYLYHKRYWILLEPSKNGKVRMLFAGATTKGKHEFSKEMDKIVSEIKHL
;
A
#
# COMPACT_ATOMS: atom_id res chain seq x y z
N PHE A 1 3.77 -27.40 -26.93
CA PHE A 1 4.15 -28.49 -26.00
C PHE A 1 5.27 -29.30 -26.62
N ARG A 2 5.98 -30.08 -25.83
CA ARG A 2 6.97 -31.07 -26.27
C ARG A 2 6.52 -32.43 -25.76
N VAL A 3 6.67 -33.47 -26.57
CA VAL A 3 6.40 -34.85 -26.16
C VAL A 3 7.75 -35.52 -25.93
N GLN A 4 7.99 -35.98 -24.71
CA GLN A 4 9.21 -36.71 -24.34
C GLN A 4 8.79 -37.88 -23.44
N ASN A 5 9.23 -39.10 -23.77
CA ASN A 5 8.90 -40.31 -23.03
C ASN A 5 7.39 -40.51 -22.78
N ASP A 6 6.58 -40.31 -23.83
CA ASP A 6 5.11 -40.45 -23.80
C ASP A 6 4.40 -39.49 -22.81
N ARG A 7 5.11 -38.48 -22.32
CA ARG A 7 4.59 -37.43 -21.45
C ARG A 7 4.60 -36.08 -22.17
N VAL A 8 3.54 -35.31 -21.95
CA VAL A 8 3.33 -34.03 -22.60
C VAL A 8 3.77 -32.91 -21.65
N TYR A 9 4.77 -32.15 -22.08
CA TYR A 9 5.32 -31.01 -21.33
C TYR A 9 4.95 -29.70 -22.03
N SER A 10 4.67 -28.65 -21.25
CA SER A 10 4.55 -27.33 -21.85
C SER A 10 5.92 -26.87 -22.37
N ALA A 11 5.96 -26.41 -23.62
CA ALA A 11 7.21 -25.91 -24.22
C ALA A 11 7.54 -24.47 -23.77
N SER A 12 6.58 -23.78 -23.15
CA SER A 12 6.69 -22.38 -22.71
C SER A 12 5.74 -22.12 -21.53
N ALA A 13 6.06 -21.13 -20.70
CA ALA A 13 5.16 -20.62 -19.66
C ALA A 13 3.88 -19.99 -20.23
N SER A 14 3.91 -19.58 -21.51
CA SER A 14 2.73 -19.05 -22.21
C SER A 14 2.03 -20.15 -23.03
N PRO A 15 0.71 -20.34 -22.86
CA PRO A 15 -0.05 -21.31 -23.63
C PRO A 15 -0.36 -20.75 -25.03
N LYS A 16 0.66 -20.68 -25.89
CA LYS A 16 0.54 -20.16 -27.28
C LYS A 16 -0.25 -21.08 -28.21
N ASN A 17 -0.32 -22.38 -27.92
CA ASN A 17 -1.07 -23.36 -28.71
C ASN A 17 -1.67 -24.42 -27.78
N PRO A 18 -2.77 -24.10 -27.09
CA PRO A 18 -3.45 -25.04 -26.22
C PRO A 18 -4.06 -26.16 -27.07
N ALA A 19 -3.74 -27.39 -26.68
CA ALA A 19 -4.23 -28.60 -27.31
C ALA A 19 -4.76 -29.53 -26.23
N VAL A 20 -5.82 -30.26 -26.54
CA VAL A 20 -6.42 -31.25 -25.65
C VAL A 20 -6.31 -32.62 -26.33
N PHE A 21 -5.86 -33.60 -25.55
CA PHE A 21 -5.90 -34.99 -25.95
C PHE A 21 -7.28 -35.56 -25.64
N LEU A 22 -7.99 -36.01 -26.67
CA LEU A 22 -9.31 -36.59 -26.53
C LEU A 22 -9.22 -38.10 -26.73
N SER A 23 -9.84 -38.84 -25.81
CA SER A 23 -10.07 -40.28 -25.93
C SER A 23 -11.57 -40.53 -25.93
N VAL A 24 -12.10 -41.07 -27.02
CA VAL A 24 -13.54 -41.30 -27.19
C VAL A 24 -13.84 -42.78 -27.01
N PHE A 25 -14.77 -43.11 -26.12
CA PHE A 25 -15.17 -44.49 -25.80
C PHE A 25 -16.63 -44.74 -26.20
N LYS A 26 -16.96 -45.98 -26.55
CA LYS A 26 -18.33 -46.48 -26.70
C LYS A 26 -18.48 -47.72 -25.84
N GLY A 27 -19.10 -47.57 -24.68
CA GLY A 27 -19.00 -48.58 -23.60
C GLY A 27 -17.53 -48.71 -23.17
N ASP A 28 -17.04 -49.93 -23.06
CA ASP A 28 -15.64 -50.21 -22.68
C ASP A 28 -14.65 -50.21 -23.86
N SER A 29 -15.14 -50.04 -25.10
CA SER A 29 -14.28 -50.02 -26.30
C SER A 29 -13.84 -48.60 -26.64
N LEU A 30 -12.52 -48.37 -26.69
CA LEU A 30 -11.94 -47.13 -27.20
C LEU A 30 -12.20 -47.01 -28.71
N LEU A 31 -12.94 -45.98 -29.13
CA LEU A 31 -13.25 -45.73 -30.53
C LEU A 31 -12.06 -45.11 -31.26
N TYR A 32 -11.50 -44.03 -30.70
CA TYR A 32 -10.29 -43.37 -31.21
C TYR A 32 -9.77 -42.37 -30.18
N HIS A 33 -8.49 -42.03 -30.29
CA HIS A 33 -7.91 -40.86 -29.65
C HIS A 33 -7.50 -39.84 -30.72
N THR A 34 -7.62 -38.54 -30.42
CA THR A 34 -7.10 -37.50 -31.30
C THR A 34 -6.68 -36.27 -30.52
N TRP A 35 -5.73 -35.53 -31.08
CA TRP A 35 -5.36 -34.21 -30.59
C TRP A 35 -6.23 -33.16 -31.26
N THR A 36 -6.91 -32.31 -30.49
CA THR A 36 -7.61 -31.13 -31.02
C THR A 36 -6.91 -29.86 -30.55
N PHE A 37 -6.66 -28.95 -31.48
CA PHE A 37 -5.93 -27.71 -31.25
C PHE A 37 -6.89 -26.53 -31.35
N LEU A 38 -6.79 -25.57 -30.42
CA LEU A 38 -7.69 -24.42 -30.42
C LEU A 38 -7.54 -23.54 -31.67
N TYR A 39 -6.30 -23.26 -32.09
CA TYR A 39 -6.03 -22.37 -33.22
C TYR A 39 -5.95 -23.08 -34.57
N PHE A 40 -5.83 -24.40 -34.57
CA PHE A 40 -5.67 -25.22 -35.79
C PHE A 40 -6.53 -26.49 -35.72
N PRO A 41 -7.87 -26.37 -35.72
CA PRO A 41 -8.78 -27.51 -35.57
C PRO A 41 -8.65 -28.56 -36.69
N ASP A 42 -8.08 -28.15 -37.83
CA ASP A 42 -7.99 -28.96 -39.04
C ASP A 42 -6.75 -29.86 -39.12
N LEU A 43 -5.77 -29.62 -38.24
CA LEU A 43 -4.45 -30.29 -38.28
C LEU A 43 -4.53 -31.80 -38.03
N HIS A 44 -5.50 -32.25 -37.21
CA HIS A 44 -5.66 -33.66 -36.80
C HIS A 44 -7.13 -34.12 -36.88
N LYS A 45 -7.81 -33.77 -37.97
CA LYS A 45 -9.14 -34.33 -38.26
C LYS A 45 -9.04 -35.83 -38.52
N VAL A 46 -9.70 -36.63 -37.69
CA VAL A 46 -9.84 -38.08 -37.91
C VAL A 46 -10.82 -38.30 -39.06
N LYS A 47 -10.29 -38.61 -40.26
CA LYS A 47 -11.06 -38.73 -41.52
C LYS A 47 -12.22 -39.75 -41.50
N LYS A 48 -12.31 -40.64 -40.49
CA LYS A 48 -13.35 -41.67 -40.33
C LYS A 48 -14.11 -41.62 -39.00
N ALA A 49 -14.01 -40.53 -38.24
CA ALA A 49 -14.72 -40.41 -36.97
C ALA A 49 -16.20 -40.06 -37.17
N LYS A 50 -17.10 -40.75 -36.44
CA LYS A 50 -18.56 -40.48 -36.43
C LYS A 50 -18.92 -39.13 -35.76
N TYR A 51 -18.04 -38.64 -34.89
CA TYR A 51 -18.21 -37.39 -34.15
C TYR A 51 -16.96 -36.53 -34.31
N GLN A 52 -17.14 -35.21 -34.41
CA GLN A 52 -16.04 -34.25 -34.49
C GLN A 52 -16.05 -33.35 -33.26
N PHE A 53 -14.88 -33.19 -32.64
CA PHE A 53 -14.72 -32.39 -31.44
C PHE A 53 -13.78 -31.21 -31.73
N THR A 54 -14.26 -30.00 -31.46
CA THR A 54 -13.51 -28.76 -31.66
C THR A 54 -13.39 -28.02 -30.33
N LEU A 55 -12.18 -27.55 -30.01
CA LEU A 55 -11.97 -26.67 -28.87
C LEU A 55 -12.51 -25.27 -29.20
N LEU A 56 -13.42 -24.73 -28.40
CA LEU A 56 -14.04 -23.43 -28.68
C LEU A 56 -13.32 -22.26 -28.00
N SER A 57 -12.87 -22.45 -26.76
CA SER A 57 -12.21 -21.40 -25.98
C SER A 57 -11.30 -21.99 -24.92
N PHE A 58 -10.22 -21.28 -24.63
CA PHE A 58 -9.29 -21.57 -23.55
C PHE A 58 -8.94 -20.27 -22.83
N LYS A 59 -9.30 -20.16 -21.56
CA LYS A 59 -8.94 -19.01 -20.72
C LYS A 59 -7.80 -19.41 -19.78
N PRO A 60 -6.55 -19.07 -20.09
CA PRO A 60 -5.44 -19.30 -19.17
C PRO A 60 -5.60 -18.43 -17.92
N SER A 61 -5.52 -19.04 -16.74
CA SER A 61 -5.34 -18.30 -15.50
C SER A 61 -3.85 -18.03 -15.31
N TYR A 62 -3.44 -16.77 -15.43
CA TYR A 62 -2.06 -16.36 -15.19
C TYR A 62 -1.89 -16.11 -13.70
N PHE A 63 -1.15 -16.98 -13.02
CA PHE A 63 -0.66 -16.70 -11.68
C PHE A 63 0.49 -15.69 -11.84
N THR A 64 0.27 -14.42 -11.51
CA THR A 64 1.27 -13.35 -11.67
C THR A 64 2.38 -13.42 -10.63
N GLY A 65 2.36 -14.42 -9.73
CA GLY A 65 3.30 -14.53 -8.62
C GLY A 65 3.20 -13.38 -7.60
N LEU A 66 2.21 -12.49 -7.76
CA LEU A 66 1.86 -11.47 -6.78
C LEU A 66 1.17 -12.16 -5.60
N GLU A 67 1.98 -12.75 -4.74
CA GLU A 67 1.56 -13.22 -3.43
C GLU A 67 1.44 -11.99 -2.52
N VAL A 68 0.22 -11.70 -2.06
CA VAL A 68 0.00 -10.66 -1.05
C VAL A 68 0.39 -11.26 0.30
N THR A 69 1.69 -11.28 0.58
CA THR A 69 2.23 -11.73 1.86
C THR A 69 1.85 -10.72 2.94
N ARG A 70 0.83 -11.05 3.74
CA ARG A 70 0.42 -10.23 4.87
C ARG A 70 1.41 -10.45 6.02
N ASN A 71 2.37 -9.53 6.15
CA ASN A 71 3.34 -9.55 7.24
C ASN A 71 2.74 -8.85 8.49
N PRO A 72 2.42 -9.57 9.57
CA PRO A 72 1.79 -8.99 10.76
C PRO A 72 2.70 -8.00 11.51
N GLY A 73 4.01 -7.99 11.23
CA GLY A 73 4.95 -7.02 11.81
C GLY A 73 4.91 -5.63 11.17
N ALA A 74 4.25 -5.48 10.01
CA ALA A 74 4.18 -4.19 9.30
C ALA A 74 3.44 -3.13 10.13
N ASP A 75 2.38 -3.53 10.83
CA ASP A 75 1.57 -2.61 11.64
C ASP A 75 2.37 -2.04 12.81
N THR A 76 3.22 -2.85 13.46
CA THR A 76 4.08 -2.41 14.56
C THR A 76 5.15 -1.41 14.12
N ILE A 77 5.75 -1.63 12.94
CA ILE A 77 6.75 -0.71 12.37
C ILE A 77 6.10 0.64 12.06
N LEU A 78 4.91 0.63 11.46
CA LEU A 78 4.17 1.85 11.14
C LEU A 78 3.81 2.62 12.42
N PHE A 79 3.41 1.92 13.47
CA PHE A 79 3.15 2.52 14.78
C PHE A 79 4.40 3.22 15.35
N GLY A 80 5.56 2.55 15.28
CA GLY A 80 6.84 3.14 15.74
C GLY A 80 7.21 4.41 14.98
N ILE A 81 7.11 4.40 13.65
CA ILE A 81 7.38 5.57 12.80
C ILE A 81 6.41 6.71 13.14
N GLY A 82 5.12 6.40 13.36
CA GLY A 82 4.12 7.38 13.77
C GLY A 82 4.46 8.03 15.12
N MET A 83 4.85 7.22 16.10
CA MET A 83 5.20 7.70 17.44
C MET A 83 6.46 8.57 17.45
N MET A 84 7.50 8.21 16.67
CA MET A 84 8.69 9.03 16.50
C MET A 84 8.37 10.38 15.85
N THR A 85 7.55 10.37 14.81
CA THR A 85 7.13 11.60 14.11
C THR A 85 6.37 12.53 15.05
N LEU A 86 5.45 11.99 15.87
CA LEU A 86 4.75 12.76 16.89
C LEU A 86 5.71 13.35 17.92
N GLY A 87 6.67 12.57 18.43
CA GLY A 87 7.67 13.06 19.39
C GLY A 87 8.47 14.24 18.86
N ILE A 88 8.86 14.19 17.59
CA ILE A 88 9.56 15.29 16.92
C ILE A 88 8.67 16.52 16.81
N ILE A 89 7.39 16.36 16.41
CA ILE A 89 6.43 17.47 16.37
C ILE A 89 6.30 18.10 17.75
N LEU A 90 6.07 17.32 18.80
CA LEU A 90 5.93 17.85 20.16
C LEU A 90 7.19 18.60 20.61
N SER A 91 8.38 18.07 20.30
CA SER A 91 9.66 18.74 20.58
C SER A 91 9.77 20.10 19.88
N PHE A 92 9.23 20.22 18.66
CA PHE A 92 9.16 21.47 17.92
C PHE A 92 7.97 22.37 18.27
N TYR A 93 7.03 21.98 19.13
CA TYR A 93 5.92 22.86 19.52
C TYR A 93 6.02 23.33 20.98
N LEU A 94 6.69 22.56 21.83
CA LEU A 94 6.94 22.93 23.22
C LEU A 94 8.21 23.78 23.33
N TYR A 95 8.11 25.07 22.97
CA TYR A 95 9.17 26.04 23.27
C TYR A 95 9.00 26.64 24.66
N HIS A 96 10.10 26.75 25.40
CA HIS A 96 10.11 27.41 26.71
C HIS A 96 9.85 28.92 26.55
N LYS A 97 8.75 29.41 27.12
CA LYS A 97 8.47 30.84 27.29
C LYS A 97 8.97 31.26 28.67
N ARG A 98 9.78 32.31 28.75
CA ARG A 98 10.28 32.87 30.03
C ARG A 98 9.72 34.27 30.24
N TYR A 99 9.09 34.49 31.39
CA TYR A 99 8.54 35.78 31.80
C TYR A 99 9.31 36.32 33.01
N TRP A 100 9.50 37.63 33.07
CA TRP A 100 10.08 38.36 34.19
C TRP A 100 9.19 39.54 34.55
N ILE A 101 8.97 39.74 35.84
CA ILE A 101 8.20 40.86 36.38
C ILE A 101 9.12 41.58 37.36
N LEU A 102 9.42 42.85 37.09
CA LEU A 102 10.21 43.70 37.97
C LEU A 102 9.29 44.79 38.55
N LEU A 103 9.25 44.89 39.87
CA LEU A 103 8.47 45.91 40.59
C LEU A 103 9.45 46.95 41.14
N GLU A 104 9.41 48.15 40.57
CA GLU A 104 10.22 49.28 41.04
C GLU A 104 9.34 50.28 41.81
N PRO A 105 9.69 50.65 43.05
CA PRO A 105 9.01 51.72 43.75
C PRO A 105 9.35 53.07 43.08
N SER A 106 8.34 53.77 42.56
CA SER A 106 8.52 55.13 42.02
C SER A 106 8.47 56.17 43.14
N LYS A 107 9.22 57.27 42.96
CA LYS A 107 9.35 58.39 43.91
C LYS A 107 8.01 59.05 44.32
N ASN A 108 6.91 58.76 43.64
CA ASN A 108 5.56 59.29 43.92
C ASN A 108 4.61 58.28 44.60
N GLY A 109 5.11 57.23 45.26
CA GLY A 109 4.27 56.23 45.93
C GLY A 109 3.48 55.33 44.98
N LYS A 110 3.74 55.42 43.66
CA LYS A 110 3.22 54.52 42.63
C LYS A 110 4.23 53.40 42.38
N VAL A 111 3.77 52.16 42.32
CA VAL A 111 4.61 51.02 41.93
C VAL A 111 4.70 50.99 40.41
N ARG A 112 5.91 51.02 39.86
CA ARG A 112 6.14 50.82 38.43
C ARG A 112 6.39 49.33 38.19
N MET A 113 5.50 48.69 37.44
CA MET A 113 5.67 47.29 37.05
C MET A 113 6.26 47.22 35.64
N LEU A 114 7.43 46.58 35.52
CA LEU A 114 8.10 46.27 34.27
C LEU A 114 7.85 44.80 33.96
N PHE A 115 7.09 44.54 32.90
CA PHE A 115 6.84 43.20 32.38
C PHE A 115 7.77 42.95 31.19
N ALA A 116 8.63 41.94 31.28
CA ALA A 116 9.55 41.55 30.22
C ALA A 116 9.43 40.05 29.94
N GLY A 117 9.61 39.66 28.69
CA GLY A 117 9.45 38.28 28.28
C GLY A 117 10.41 37.92 27.17
N ALA A 118 10.96 36.70 27.22
CA ALA A 118 11.78 36.16 26.15
C ALA A 118 11.24 34.80 25.70
N THR A 119 11.18 34.63 24.37
CA THR A 119 10.91 33.36 23.72
C THR A 119 11.98 33.09 22.66
N THR A 120 12.37 31.82 22.53
CA THR A 120 13.33 31.39 21.50
C THR A 120 12.67 31.28 20.12
N LYS A 121 11.37 30.95 20.04
CA LYS A 121 10.61 30.84 18.78
C LYS A 121 9.21 31.46 18.91
N GLY A 122 8.61 31.88 17.79
CA GLY A 122 7.25 32.44 17.78
C GLY A 122 7.12 33.86 18.36
N LYS A 123 8.09 34.75 18.06
CA LYS A 123 8.12 36.14 18.61
C LYS A 123 6.83 36.94 18.36
N HIS A 124 6.16 36.72 17.22
CA HIS A 124 4.94 37.45 16.85
C HIS A 124 3.73 37.05 17.70
N GLU A 125 3.49 35.75 17.90
CA GLU A 125 2.45 35.24 18.80
C GLU A 125 2.73 35.63 20.25
N PHE A 126 3.98 35.53 20.67
CA PHE A 126 4.41 35.93 22.00
C PHE A 126 4.17 37.42 22.27
N SER A 127 4.44 38.30 21.30
CA SER A 127 4.15 39.74 21.43
C SER A 127 2.65 39.98 21.63
N LYS A 128 1.80 39.34 20.83
CA LYS A 128 0.33 39.45 20.96
C LYS A 128 -0.17 38.97 22.33
N GLU A 129 0.37 37.84 22.81
CA GLU A 129 0.04 37.28 24.12
C GLU A 129 0.51 38.21 25.25
N MET A 130 1.73 38.76 25.15
CA MET A 130 2.25 39.76 26.08
C MET A 130 1.39 41.03 26.09
N ASP A 131 1.06 41.59 24.94
CA ASP A 131 0.23 42.80 24.83
C ASP A 131 -1.14 42.58 25.47
N LYS A 132 -1.71 41.38 25.30
CA LYS A 132 -2.96 40.99 25.95
C LYS A 132 -2.81 40.94 27.48
N ILE A 133 -1.77 40.29 27.99
CA ILE A 133 -1.49 40.20 29.44
C ILE A 133 -1.27 41.61 30.04
N VAL A 134 -0.50 42.47 29.38
CA VAL A 134 -0.26 43.85 29.84
C VAL A 134 -1.57 44.66 29.83
N SER A 135 -2.44 44.45 28.83
CA SER A 135 -3.74 45.14 28.79
C SER A 135 -4.67 44.73 29.94
N GLU A 136 -4.71 43.43 30.29
CA GLU A 136 -5.49 42.94 31.43
C GLU A 136 -4.95 43.48 32.76
N ILE A 137 -3.63 43.49 32.95
CA ILE A 137 -2.99 44.02 34.17
C ILE A 137 -3.19 45.53 34.30
N LYS A 138 -3.21 46.29 33.20
CA LYS A 138 -3.43 47.75 33.23
C LYS A 138 -4.88 48.13 33.55
N HIS A 139 -5.82 47.22 33.33
CA HIS A 139 -7.23 47.39 33.65
C HIS A 139 -7.60 46.99 35.09
N LEU A 140 -6.71 46.30 35.80
CA LEU A 140 -6.78 46.00 37.23
C LEU A 140 -6.21 47.16 38.06
#